data_AF-A0A7S0XQT6-F1
#
_entry.id   AF-A0A7S0XQT6-F1
#
_cell.length_a   1.000
_cell.length_b   1.000
_cell.length_c   1.000
_cell.angle_alpha   90.00
_cell.angle_beta   90.00
_cell.angle_gamma   90.00
#
_symmetry.space_group_name_H-M   'P 1'
#
loop_
_entity.id
_entity.type
_entity.pdbx_description
1 polymer ?
#
loop_
_entity_poly.entity_id
_entity_poly.type
_entity_poly.pdbx_seq_one_letter_code
_entity_poly.pdbx_strand_id
1 'polypeptide(L)'
;GEVEETEDERLEREEREREQALAEWEVELAEVVSRIMDAPAFKHKEYVRELNDLAPRGEPQLLQAHLMDLVEHTRAAVRVAGVQTLQHHTPPGDGLIVGVLRELLERDEDEAVRMAAGGALVT
;
A
#
# COMPACT_ATOMS: atom_id res chain seq x y z
N GLY A 1 40.96 10.43 18.97
CA GLY A 1 40.03 9.78 19.90
C GLY A 1 38.73 9.73 19.18
N GLU A 2 38.30 8.55 18.79
CA GLU A 2 36.94 8.34 18.28
C GLU A 2 36.01 8.68 19.43
N VAL A 3 35.18 9.71 19.25
CA VAL A 3 34.12 10.01 20.21
C VAL A 3 33.11 8.87 20.02
N GLU A 4 32.99 8.04 21.04
CA GLU A 4 32.02 6.95 21.08
C GLU A 4 30.63 7.59 21.04
N GLU A 5 29.91 7.38 19.94
CA GLU A 5 28.53 7.83 19.78
C GLU A 5 27.71 7.24 20.93
N THR A 6 26.99 8.10 21.64
CA THR A 6 26.13 7.64 22.74
C THR A 6 24.94 6.83 22.19
N GLU A 7 24.39 5.95 23.01
CA GLU A 7 23.22 5.16 22.61
C GLU A 7 22.04 6.07 22.22
N ASP A 8 21.88 7.19 22.92
CA ASP A 8 20.85 8.20 22.62
C ASP A 8 21.09 8.86 21.25
N GLU A 9 22.31 9.26 20.93
CA GLU A 9 22.65 9.85 19.61
C GLU A 9 22.41 8.86 18.46
N ARG A 10 22.73 7.58 18.68
CA ARG A 10 22.46 6.52 17.70
C ARG A 10 20.97 6.35 17.46
N LEU A 11 20.16 6.30 18.52
CA LEU A 11 18.70 6.15 18.43
C LEU A 11 18.05 7.35 17.73
N GLU A 12 18.46 8.58 18.05
CA GLU A 12 17.97 9.80 17.38
C GLU A 12 18.34 9.83 15.90
N ARG A 13 19.51 9.29 15.51
CA ARG A 13 19.87 9.16 14.09
C ARG A 13 18.99 8.11 13.40
N GLU A 14 18.81 6.93 14.00
CA GLU A 14 17.97 5.87 13.46
C GLU A 14 16.51 6.31 13.29
N GLU A 15 15.97 7.08 14.23
CA GLU A 15 14.63 7.68 14.14
C GLU A 15 14.53 8.67 12.97
N ARG A 16 15.50 9.59 12.83
CA ARG A 16 15.52 10.54 11.70
C ARG A 16 15.66 9.87 10.35
N GLU A 17 16.51 8.85 10.23
CA GLU A 17 16.68 8.08 9.00
C GLU A 17 15.39 7.35 8.63
N ARG A 18 14.68 6.82 9.63
CA ARG A 18 13.38 6.17 9.46
C ARG A 18 12.29 7.14 9.03
N GLU A 19 12.20 8.32 9.66
CA GLU A 19 11.26 9.37 9.26
C GLU A 19 11.53 9.87 7.83
N GLN A 20 12.81 10.05 7.47
CA GLN A 20 13.18 10.44 6.12
C GLN A 20 12.81 9.35 5.10
N ALA A 21 13.11 8.09 5.40
CA ALA A 21 12.75 6.97 4.53
C ALA A 21 11.23 6.86 4.33
N LEU A 22 10.44 7.12 5.38
CA LEU A 22 8.98 7.16 5.28
C LEU A 22 8.50 8.32 4.39
N ALA A 23 9.05 9.52 4.56
CA ALA A 23 8.68 10.67 3.74
C ALA A 23 9.03 10.47 2.25
N GLU A 24 10.19 9.88 1.96
CA GLU A 24 10.58 9.52 0.60
C GLU A 24 9.64 8.46 0.01
N TRP A 25 9.28 7.47 0.81
CA TRP A 25 8.33 6.43 0.41
C TRP A 25 6.91 6.97 0.13
N GLU A 26 6.41 7.92 0.93
CA GLU A 26 5.11 8.57 0.70
C GLU A 26 5.08 9.35 -0.62
N VAL A 27 6.18 10.01 -0.97
CA VAL A 27 6.33 10.69 -2.26
C VAL A 27 6.30 9.68 -3.41
N GLU A 28 7.07 8.59 -3.31
CA GLU A 28 7.08 7.53 -4.32
C GLU A 28 5.68 6.90 -4.50
N LEU A 29 4.97 6.63 -3.39
CA LEU A 29 3.61 6.12 -3.40
C LEU A 29 2.67 7.08 -4.15
N ALA A 30 2.71 8.37 -3.82
CA ALA A 30 1.88 9.39 -4.47
C ALA A 30 2.16 9.48 -5.98
N GLU A 31 3.41 9.34 -6.41
CA GLU A 31 3.78 9.32 -7.82
C GLU A 31 3.22 8.08 -8.56
N VAL A 32 3.27 6.90 -7.94
CA VAL A 32 2.65 5.70 -8.52
C VAL A 32 1.14 5.85 -8.62
N VAL A 33 0.48 6.35 -7.57
CA VAL A 33 -0.98 6.60 -7.57
C VAL A 33 -1.36 7.59 -8.67
N SER A 34 -0.62 8.68 -8.82
CA SER A 34 -0.81 9.65 -9.91
C SER A 34 -0.74 8.98 -11.28
N ARG A 35 0.28 8.14 -11.51
CA ARG A 35 0.42 7.40 -12.76
C ARG A 35 -0.72 6.40 -13.00
N ILE A 36 -1.24 5.74 -11.96
CA ILE A 36 -2.43 4.87 -12.09
C ILE A 36 -3.65 5.67 -12.56
N MET A 37 -3.84 6.89 -12.04
CA MET A 37 -4.99 7.73 -12.40
C MET A 37 -4.98 8.18 -13.87
N ASP A 38 -3.80 8.42 -14.43
CA ASP A 38 -3.63 8.95 -15.79
C ASP A 38 -3.41 7.87 -16.85
N ALA A 39 -3.13 6.64 -16.42
CA ALA A 39 -2.77 5.57 -17.34
C ALA A 39 -3.96 4.84 -17.95
N PRO A 40 -3.76 4.24 -19.14
CA PRO A 40 -4.71 3.28 -19.68
C PRO A 40 -4.70 1.97 -18.88
N ALA A 41 -5.84 1.29 -18.81
CA ALA A 41 -6.04 0.08 -17.99
C ALA A 41 -5.00 -1.04 -18.21
N PHE A 42 -4.46 -1.19 -19.42
CA PHE A 42 -3.44 -2.21 -19.70
C PHE A 42 -2.11 -1.98 -18.97
N LYS A 43 -1.86 -0.76 -18.49
CA LYS A 43 -0.68 -0.40 -17.69
C LYS A 43 -0.86 -0.65 -16.19
N HIS A 44 -2.08 -0.84 -15.69
CA HIS A 44 -2.31 -0.94 -14.24
C HIS A 44 -1.55 -2.09 -13.58
N LYS A 45 -1.33 -3.21 -14.30
CA LYS A 45 -0.51 -4.33 -13.79
C LYS A 45 0.95 -3.96 -13.53
N GLU A 46 1.49 -3.01 -14.29
CA GLU A 46 2.85 -2.50 -14.10
C GLU A 46 2.91 -1.70 -12.80
N TYR A 47 1.97 -0.77 -12.59
CA TYR A 47 1.93 0.03 -11.37
C TYR A 47 1.59 -0.77 -10.12
N VAL A 48 0.77 -1.81 -10.22
CA VAL A 48 0.54 -2.73 -9.08
C VAL A 48 1.82 -3.45 -8.69
N ARG A 49 2.66 -3.83 -9.65
CA ARG A 49 4.00 -4.37 -9.34
C ARG A 49 4.86 -3.32 -8.64
N GLU A 50 4.86 -2.08 -9.13
CA GLU A 50 5.59 -0.98 -8.49
C GLU A 50 5.11 -0.75 -7.05
N LEU A 51 3.79 -0.73 -6.79
CA LEU A 51 3.24 -0.65 -5.44
C LEU A 51 3.71 -1.81 -4.55
N ASN A 52 3.72 -3.03 -5.08
CA ASN A 52 4.19 -4.21 -4.34
C ASN A 52 5.70 -4.15 -4.04
N ASP A 53 6.49 -3.51 -4.91
CA ASP A 53 7.94 -3.34 -4.70
C ASP A 53 8.25 -2.19 -3.72
N LEU A 54 7.35 -1.19 -3.61
CA LEU A 54 7.43 -0.12 -2.62
C LEU A 54 7.08 -0.61 -1.22
N ALA A 55 6.13 -1.52 -1.10
CA ALA A 55 5.57 -1.97 0.17
C ALA A 55 6.60 -2.53 1.19
N PRO A 56 7.60 -3.35 0.81
CA PRO A 56 8.65 -3.83 1.72
C PRO A 56 9.59 -2.74 2.26
N ARG A 57 9.57 -1.53 1.70
CA ARG A 57 10.39 -0.40 2.15
C ARG A 57 9.74 0.39 3.29
N GLY A 58 8.42 0.24 3.44
CA GLY A 58 7.66 0.82 4.54
C GLY A 58 7.63 -0.11 5.76
N GLU A 59 7.30 0.46 6.92
CA GLU A 59 6.96 -0.35 8.07
C GLU A 59 5.66 -1.11 7.84
N PRO A 60 5.54 -2.38 8.23
CA PRO A 60 4.34 -3.18 7.98
C PRO A 60 3.03 -2.54 8.46
N GLN A 61 3.06 -1.79 9.57
CA GLN A 61 1.89 -1.11 10.12
C GLN A 61 1.49 0.13 9.29
N LEU A 62 2.48 0.88 8.81
CA LEU A 62 2.26 2.03 7.94
C LEU A 62 1.80 1.58 6.57
N LEU A 63 2.40 0.50 6.05
CA LEU A 63 1.97 -0.15 4.82
C LEU A 63 0.48 -0.48 4.88
N GLN A 64 0.01 -1.10 5.96
CA GLN A 64 -1.41 -1.42 6.11
C GLN A 64 -2.29 -0.16 6.07
N ALA A 65 -1.92 0.91 6.79
CA ALA A 65 -2.70 2.15 6.80
C ALA A 65 -2.79 2.79 5.41
N HIS A 66 -1.68 2.92 4.69
CA HIS A 66 -1.68 3.52 3.36
C HIS A 66 -2.35 2.64 2.30
N LEU A 67 -2.25 1.31 2.43
CA LEU A 67 -3.00 0.42 1.55
C LEU A 67 -4.52 0.50 1.80
N MET A 68 -4.93 0.80 3.04
CA MET A 68 -6.32 1.13 3.35
C MET A 68 -6.75 2.42 2.64
N ASP A 69 -5.91 3.46 2.60
CA ASP A 69 -6.21 4.68 1.85
C ASP A 69 -6.40 4.41 0.35
N LEU A 70 -5.64 3.48 -0.24
CA LEU A 70 -5.79 3.11 -1.65
C LEU A 70 -7.14 2.47 -1.93
N VAL A 71 -7.66 1.62 -1.04
CA VAL A 71 -8.97 0.97 -1.23
C VAL A 71 -10.15 1.89 -0.92
N GLU A 72 -9.94 2.99 -0.21
CA GLU A 72 -10.94 4.05 -0.01
C GLU A 72 -10.85 5.16 -1.08
N HIS A 73 -9.90 5.06 -2.01
CA HIS A 73 -9.64 6.10 -2.99
C HIS A 73 -10.83 6.36 -3.93
N THR A 74 -11.05 7.62 -4.32
CA THR A 74 -12.19 8.02 -5.17
C THR A 74 -12.19 7.36 -6.56
N ARG A 75 -11.00 7.07 -7.11
CA ARG A 75 -10.83 6.40 -8.42
C ARG A 75 -10.83 4.89 -8.29
N ALA A 76 -11.72 4.21 -9.03
CA ALA A 76 -11.83 2.76 -9.06
C ALA A 76 -10.51 2.05 -9.45
N ALA A 77 -9.75 2.60 -10.41
CA ALA A 77 -8.46 2.07 -10.81
C ALA A 77 -7.46 1.97 -9.64
N VAL A 78 -7.44 2.99 -8.77
CA VAL A 78 -6.59 3.03 -7.58
C VAL A 78 -7.10 2.04 -6.53
N ARG A 79 -8.42 1.93 -6.34
CA ARG A 79 -9.00 0.91 -5.44
C ARG A 79 -8.68 -0.51 -5.87
N VAL A 80 -8.79 -0.83 -7.17
CA VAL A 80 -8.38 -2.14 -7.72
C VAL A 80 -6.91 -2.42 -7.42
N ALA A 81 -6.04 -1.44 -7.64
CA ALA A 81 -4.62 -1.57 -7.34
C ALA A 81 -4.39 -1.80 -5.83
N GLY A 82 -5.06 -1.03 -4.98
CA GLY A 82 -5.05 -1.18 -3.52
C GLY A 82 -5.46 -2.59 -3.08
N VAL A 83 -6.56 -3.14 -3.62
CA VAL A 83 -7.00 -4.51 -3.33
C VAL A 83 -5.94 -5.55 -3.72
N GLN A 84 -5.34 -5.41 -4.90
CA GLN A 84 -4.33 -6.34 -5.38
C GLN A 84 -3.04 -6.28 -4.56
N THR A 85 -2.62 -5.08 -4.14
CA THR A 85 -1.47 -4.90 -3.26
C THR A 85 -1.74 -5.38 -1.83
N LEU A 86 -2.94 -5.12 -1.27
CA LEU A 86 -3.36 -5.67 0.03
C LEU A 86 -3.30 -7.20 0.04
N GLN A 87 -3.85 -7.83 -1.00
CA GLN A 87 -3.83 -9.29 -1.14
C GLN A 87 -2.39 -9.84 -1.21
N HIS A 88 -1.46 -9.08 -1.79
CA HIS A 88 -0.07 -9.51 -1.92
C HIS A 88 0.70 -9.51 -0.59
N HIS A 89 0.43 -8.54 0.29
CA HIS A 89 1.19 -8.35 1.53
C HIS A 89 0.50 -8.88 2.79
N THR A 90 -0.78 -9.22 2.70
CA THR A 90 -1.53 -9.68 3.85
C THR A 90 -1.57 -11.22 3.90
N PRO A 91 -1.37 -11.84 5.09
CA PRO A 91 -1.63 -13.26 5.26
C PRO A 91 -3.05 -13.66 4.85
N PRO A 92 -3.24 -14.83 4.20
CA PRO A 92 -4.56 -15.36 3.91
C PRO A 92 -5.41 -15.49 5.19
N GLY A 93 -6.64 -14.98 5.14
CA GLY A 93 -7.58 -15.07 6.27
C GLY A 93 -7.39 -14.02 7.36
N ASP A 94 -6.57 -12.98 7.14
CA ASP A 94 -6.56 -11.80 8.00
C ASP A 94 -7.98 -11.21 8.10
N GLY A 95 -8.54 -11.22 9.31
CA GLY A 95 -9.93 -10.85 9.53
C GLY A 95 -10.26 -9.40 9.20
N LEU A 96 -9.29 -8.49 9.34
CA LEU A 96 -9.48 -7.08 9.00
C LEU A 96 -9.55 -6.92 7.49
N ILE A 97 -8.60 -7.50 6.76
CA ILE A 97 -8.60 -7.42 5.29
C ILE A 97 -9.78 -8.18 4.69
N VAL A 98 -10.15 -9.35 5.22
CA VAL A 98 -11.37 -10.06 4.79
C VAL A 98 -12.61 -9.19 4.99
N GLY A 99 -12.70 -8.44 6.08
CA GLY A 99 -13.79 -7.49 6.32
C GLY A 99 -13.87 -6.42 5.23
N VAL A 100 -12.74 -5.78 4.92
CA VAL A 100 -12.62 -4.74 3.89
C VAL A 100 -12.98 -5.28 2.50
N LEU A 101 -12.45 -6.45 2.13
CA LEU A 101 -12.73 -7.08 0.84
C LEU A 101 -14.21 -7.45 0.70
N ARG A 102 -14.87 -7.91 1.77
CA ARG A 102 -16.31 -8.16 1.76
C ARG A 102 -17.12 -6.89 1.56
N GLU A 103 -16.76 -5.82 2.26
CA GLU A 103 -17.42 -4.52 2.09
C GLU A 103 -17.29 -4.01 0.65
N LEU A 104 -16.09 -4.06 0.06
CA LEU A 104 -15.89 -3.68 -1.34
C LEU A 104 -16.69 -4.55 -2.29
N LEU A 105 -16.70 -5.88 -2.10
CA LEU A 105 -17.46 -6.81 -2.93
C LEU A 105 -18.97 -6.52 -2.89
N GLU A 106 -19.51 -6.13 -1.74
CA GLU A 106 -20.94 -5.92 -1.55
C GLU A 106 -21.40 -4.50 -1.92
N ARG A 107 -20.55 -3.49 -1.71
CA ARG A 107 -20.97 -2.08 -1.69
C ARG A 107 -20.26 -1.18 -2.70
N ASP A 108 -19.12 -1.58 -3.27
CA ASP A 108 -18.45 -0.72 -4.25
C ASP A 108 -19.29 -0.57 -5.52
N GLU A 109 -19.40 0.65 -6.03
CA GLU A 109 -20.18 0.97 -7.22
C GLU A 109 -19.54 0.40 -8.50
N ASP A 110 -18.21 0.27 -8.52
CA ASP A 110 -17.45 -0.16 -9.68
C ASP A 110 -17.34 -1.69 -9.74
N GLU A 111 -17.73 -2.27 -10.88
CA GLU A 111 -17.70 -3.72 -11.10
C GLU A 111 -16.29 -4.30 -11.04
N ALA A 112 -15.28 -3.58 -11.55
CA ALA A 112 -13.91 -4.06 -11.52
C ALA A 112 -13.38 -4.15 -10.10
N VAL A 113 -13.76 -3.21 -9.22
CA VAL A 113 -13.41 -3.26 -7.79
C VAL A 113 -14.08 -4.45 -7.11
N ARG A 114 -15.39 -4.66 -7.33
CA ARG A 114 -16.09 -5.84 -6.79
C ARG A 114 -15.46 -7.15 -7.25
N MET A 115 -15.11 -7.24 -8.52
CA MET A 115 -14.45 -8.43 -9.10
C MET A 115 -13.05 -8.65 -8.51
N ALA A 116 -12.26 -7.59 -8.32
CA ALA A 116 -10.97 -7.68 -7.67
C ALA A 116 -11.11 -8.17 -6.22
N ALA A 117 -12.06 -7.61 -5.46
CA ALA A 117 -12.31 -7.99 -4.07
C ALA A 117 -12.79 -9.45 -3.94
N GLY A 118 -13.70 -9.88 -4.82
CA GLY A 118 -14.14 -11.29 -4.89
C GLY A 118 -13.02 -12.24 -5.25
N GLY A 119 -12.14 -11.84 -6.18
CA GLY A 119 -10.93 -12.58 -6.54
C GLY A 119 -9.94 -12.72 -5.38
N ALA A 120 -9.80 -11.67 -4.57
CA ALA A 120 -8.94 -11.69 -3.39
C ALA A 120 -9.47 -12.56 -2.24
N LEU A 121 -10.79 -12.75 -2.15
CA LEU A 121 -11.42 -13.59 -1.13
C LEU A 121 -11.35 -15.11 -1.41
N VAL A 122 -11.04 -15.52 -2.64
CA VAL A 122 -11.02 -16.94 -3.06
C VAL A 122 -9.62 -17.56 -3.11
N THR A 123 -8.58 -16.77 -2.86
CA THR A 123 -7.16 -17.19 -2.81
C THR A 123 -6.70 -17.41 -1.38
#